data_AF-A0A5N9HTB9-F1
#
_entry.id   AF-A0A5N9HTB9-F1
#
_cell.length_a   1.000
_cell.length_b   1.000
_cell.length_c   1.000
_cell.angle_alpha   90.00
_cell.angle_beta   90.00
_cell.angle_gamma   90.00
#
_symmetry.space_group_name_H-M   'P 1'
#
loop_
_entity.id
_entity.type
_entity.pdbx_description
1 polymer ?
#
loop_
_entity_poly.entity_id
_entity_poly.type
_entity_poly.pdbx_seq_one_letter_code
_entity_poly.pdbx_strand_id
1 'polypeptide(L)'
;MTNQTDQIKQKQTTEVESEPQEEPRYQIDTKAFQAAGRSFEYAVYSRLSKNGKAVIDEGDLAGGFGSAAEYMKVMSNVCSTEPDFLLPGTPITEAIFRLLLANTNRAMTLEEIQSGLASAWSSVIYLKNLSDEVVRRMLDQDNDYFIRRAVTRRRRSRRASS
;
A
#
# COMPACT_ATOMS: atom_id res chain seq x y z
N MET A 1 35.05 -59.87 -21.52
CA MET A 1 35.37 -58.46 -21.28
C MET A 1 34.03 -57.75 -21.05
N THR A 2 33.55 -57.68 -19.81
CA THR A 2 33.54 -56.46 -18.94
C THR A 2 32.85 -55.26 -19.57
N ASN A 3 31.92 -54.52 -18.97
CA ASN A 3 31.12 -54.61 -17.74
C ASN A 3 30.14 -53.40 -17.78
N GLN A 4 28.89 -53.57 -17.34
CA GLN A 4 28.13 -52.68 -16.44
C GLN A 4 27.87 -51.17 -16.71
N THR A 5 26.57 -50.82 -16.56
CA THR A 5 25.97 -49.64 -15.87
C THR A 5 26.26 -48.25 -16.48
N ASP A 6 25.26 -47.48 -16.91
CA ASP A 6 24.59 -46.53 -16.02
C ASP A 6 23.17 -46.16 -16.47
N GLN A 7 22.20 -46.56 -15.66
CA GLN A 7 20.99 -45.76 -15.47
C GLN A 7 21.36 -44.60 -14.53
N ILE A 8 21.21 -43.34 -14.94
CA ILE A 8 20.93 -42.22 -14.01
C ILE A 8 19.98 -41.23 -14.70
N LYS A 9 18.72 -41.33 -14.27
CA LYS A 9 17.82 -40.24 -13.87
C LYS A 9 17.46 -39.17 -14.91
N GLN A 10 16.28 -39.41 -15.47
CA GLN A 10 15.23 -38.42 -15.70
C GLN A 10 15.31 -37.28 -14.67
N LYS A 11 15.76 -36.10 -15.10
CA LYS A 11 15.43 -34.84 -14.42
C LYS A 11 13.98 -34.54 -14.78
N GLN A 12 13.09 -35.18 -14.04
CA GLN A 12 11.70 -34.79 -13.94
C GLN A 12 11.71 -33.42 -13.27
N THR A 13 11.64 -32.36 -14.08
CA THR A 13 11.30 -31.02 -13.62
C THR A 13 9.92 -31.15 -13.00
N THR A 14 9.89 -31.29 -11.68
CA THR A 14 8.67 -31.16 -10.90
C THR A 14 8.29 -29.70 -11.02
N GLU A 15 7.42 -29.38 -11.98
CA GLU A 15 6.56 -28.21 -11.89
C GLU A 15 5.73 -28.42 -10.63
N VAL A 16 6.26 -27.92 -9.51
CA VAL A 16 5.44 -27.67 -8.34
C VAL A 16 4.48 -26.59 -8.81
N GLU A 17 3.27 -27.00 -9.17
CA GLU A 17 2.13 -26.13 -9.31
C GLU A 17 1.96 -25.44 -7.95
N SER A 18 2.65 -24.31 -7.80
CA SER A 18 2.53 -23.48 -6.62
C SER A 18 1.13 -22.93 -6.65
N GLU A 19 0.29 -23.38 -5.72
CA GLU A 19 -0.96 -22.70 -5.35
C GLU A 19 -0.74 -21.19 -5.49
N PRO A 20 -1.58 -20.46 -6.25
CA PRO A 20 -1.33 -19.05 -6.54
C PRO A 20 -1.13 -18.33 -5.20
N GLN A 21 0.12 -17.94 -4.94
CA GLN A 21 0.42 -17.15 -3.75
C GLN A 21 -0.31 -15.83 -3.94
N GLU A 22 -1.34 -15.64 -3.12
CA GLU A 22 -2.13 -14.41 -3.10
C GLU A 22 -1.15 -13.24 -2.97
N GLU A 23 -1.17 -12.34 -3.96
CA GLU A 23 -0.21 -11.25 -4.06
C GLU A 23 -0.24 -10.41 -2.77
N PRO A 24 0.93 -10.08 -2.17
CA PRO A 24 0.97 -9.25 -0.97
C PRO A 24 0.26 -7.92 -1.20
N ARG A 25 -0.67 -7.59 -0.31
CA ARG A 25 -1.30 -6.26 -0.26
C ARG A 25 -0.75 -5.48 0.93
N TYR A 26 -0.69 -4.16 0.82
CA TYR A 26 -0.16 -3.25 1.82
C TYR A 26 -1.21 -2.25 2.27
N GLN A 27 -1.21 -1.94 3.56
CA GLN A 27 -2.07 -0.94 4.17
C GLN A 27 -1.34 -0.26 5.32
N ILE A 28 -1.83 0.90 5.75
CA ILE A 28 -1.36 1.56 6.96
C ILE A 28 -1.94 0.83 8.17
N ASP A 29 -1.08 0.40 9.09
CA ASP A 29 -1.49 -0.14 10.39
C ASP A 29 -1.82 1.00 11.35
N THR A 30 -3.08 1.43 11.34
CA THR A 30 -3.56 2.54 12.17
C THR A 30 -3.47 2.24 13.67
N LYS A 31 -3.54 0.95 14.06
CA LYS A 31 -3.39 0.51 15.45
C LYS A 31 -1.95 0.65 15.90
N ALA A 32 -0.98 0.25 15.07
CA ALA A 32 0.43 0.45 15.35
C ALA A 32 0.80 1.94 15.46
N PHE A 33 0.21 2.79 14.61
CA PHE A 33 0.34 4.25 14.69
C PHE A 33 -0.03 4.79 16.07
N GLN A 34 -1.23 4.43 16.54
CA GLN A 34 -1.74 4.86 17.85
C GLN A 34 -0.94 4.27 19.01
N ALA A 35 -0.56 2.99 18.91
CA ALA A 35 0.27 2.32 19.92
C ALA A 35 1.67 2.95 20.06
N ALA A 36 2.18 3.57 18.98
CA ALA A 36 3.43 4.33 18.98
C ALA A 36 3.26 5.77 19.50
N GLY A 37 2.09 6.15 20.03
CA GLY A 37 1.81 7.48 20.56
C GLY A 37 1.63 8.56 19.49
N ARG A 38 1.40 8.19 18.22
CA ARG A 38 1.19 9.12 17.11
C ARG A 38 -0.32 9.19 16.79
N SER A 39 -0.87 10.41 16.69
CA SER A 39 -2.27 10.58 16.23
C SER A 39 -2.35 10.31 14.73
N PHE A 40 -3.13 9.30 14.36
CA PHE A 40 -3.36 8.97 12.96
C PHE A 40 -4.22 10.04 12.28
N GLU A 41 -5.23 10.56 12.97
CA GLU A 41 -6.09 11.66 12.52
C GLU A 41 -5.26 12.87 12.13
N TYR A 42 -4.33 13.29 12.99
CA TYR A 42 -3.43 14.41 12.70
C TYR A 42 -2.44 14.09 11.56
N ALA A 43 -1.96 12.85 11.47
CA ALA A 43 -1.10 12.42 10.36
C ALA A 43 -1.81 12.55 9.01
N VAL A 44 -3.10 12.22 8.93
CA VAL A 44 -3.92 12.42 7.73
C VAL A 44 -4.21 13.92 7.50
N TYR A 45 -4.72 14.63 8.51
CA TYR A 45 -5.10 16.04 8.41
C TYR A 45 -3.93 16.94 7.94
N SER A 46 -2.74 16.73 8.50
CA SER A 46 -1.55 17.52 8.16
C SER A 46 -1.16 17.43 6.67
N ARG A 47 -1.58 16.37 5.98
CA ARG A 47 -1.31 16.11 4.55
C ARG A 47 -2.43 16.52 3.61
N LEU A 48 -3.56 16.99 4.15
CA LEU A 48 -4.59 17.62 3.30
C LEU A 48 -4.03 18.86 2.61
N SER A 49 -4.43 19.03 1.36
CA SER A 49 -4.17 20.25 0.59
C SER A 49 -4.86 21.46 1.22
N LYS A 50 -4.56 22.66 0.72
CA LYS A 50 -5.25 23.88 1.16
C LYS A 50 -6.76 23.78 0.93
N ASN A 51 -7.19 23.32 -0.23
CA ASN A 51 -8.61 23.16 -0.53
C ASN A 51 -9.23 22.02 0.30
N GLY A 52 -8.49 20.93 0.53
CA GLY A 52 -8.93 19.87 1.42
C GLY A 52 -9.17 20.36 2.85
N LYS A 53 -8.28 21.22 3.39
CA LYS A 53 -8.48 21.85 4.70
C LYS A 53 -9.67 22.80 4.70
N ALA A 54 -9.86 23.60 3.65
CA ALA A 54 -11.03 24.46 3.52
C ALA A 54 -12.35 23.67 3.57
N VAL A 55 -12.44 22.51 2.91
CA VAL A 55 -13.63 21.63 2.97
C VAL A 55 -13.91 21.12 4.40
N ILE A 56 -12.86 20.89 5.19
CA ILE A 56 -12.97 20.50 6.59
C ILE A 56 -13.41 21.68 7.47
N ASP A 57 -12.79 22.85 7.27
CA ASP A 57 -13.02 24.05 8.07
C ASP A 57 -14.42 24.67 7.81
N GLU A 58 -14.93 24.54 6.59
CA GLU A 58 -16.30 24.91 6.22
C GLU A 58 -17.35 23.88 6.68
N GLY A 59 -16.91 22.67 7.04
CA GLY A 59 -17.78 21.61 7.54
C GLY A 59 -18.17 21.85 9.00
N ASP A 60 -19.43 21.59 9.35
CA ASP A 60 -19.91 21.61 10.74
C ASP A 60 -19.47 20.32 11.47
N LEU A 61 -18.17 20.22 11.74
CA LEU A 61 -17.58 19.09 12.45
C LEU A 61 -17.81 19.23 13.95
N ALA A 62 -18.55 18.27 14.52
CA ALA A 62 -18.82 18.23 15.95
C ALA A 62 -17.50 18.17 16.75
N GLY A 63 -17.19 19.25 17.47
CA GLY A 63 -15.97 19.34 18.30
C GLY A 63 -14.73 19.93 17.59
N GLY A 64 -14.88 20.45 16.36
CA GLY A 64 -13.83 21.20 15.66
C GLY A 64 -12.73 20.36 15.00
N PHE A 65 -12.74 19.04 15.18
CA PHE A 65 -11.84 18.11 14.50
C PHE A 65 -12.63 16.95 13.90
N GLY A 66 -12.33 16.60 12.65
CA GLY A 66 -12.84 15.41 11.99
C GLY A 66 -12.06 14.13 12.34
N SER A 67 -12.67 13.00 12.01
CA SER A 67 -12.06 11.68 12.08
C SER A 67 -11.09 11.43 10.91
N ALA A 68 -10.18 10.47 11.08
CA ALA A 68 -9.29 10.05 9.99
C ALA A 68 -10.06 9.57 8.75
N ALA A 69 -11.23 8.97 8.92
CA ALA A 69 -12.08 8.53 7.81
C ALA A 69 -12.63 9.72 7.00
N GLU A 70 -13.06 10.79 7.67
CA GLU A 70 -13.52 12.02 7.01
C GLU A 70 -12.37 12.69 6.26
N TYR A 71 -11.19 12.80 6.89
CA TYR A 71 -10.01 13.36 6.23
C TYR A 71 -9.58 12.53 5.02
N MET A 72 -9.57 11.19 5.11
CA MET A 72 -9.27 10.33 3.96
C MET A 72 -10.28 10.49 2.83
N LYS A 73 -11.57 10.70 3.15
CA LYS A 73 -12.60 10.97 2.14
C LYS A 73 -12.34 12.31 1.43
N VAL A 74 -11.95 13.34 2.15
CA VAL A 74 -11.55 14.62 1.55
C VAL A 74 -10.30 14.45 0.71
N MET A 75 -9.30 13.69 1.20
CA MET A 75 -8.09 13.40 0.43
C MET A 75 -8.39 12.69 -0.89
N SER A 76 -9.30 11.72 -0.87
CA SER A 76 -9.73 10.94 -2.03
C SER A 76 -10.53 11.76 -3.07
N ASN A 77 -11.29 12.75 -2.63
CA ASN A 77 -12.24 13.46 -3.52
C ASN A 77 -11.72 14.83 -3.96
N VAL A 78 -10.84 15.44 -3.17
CA VAL A 78 -10.33 16.79 -3.38
C VAL A 78 -8.84 16.70 -3.66
N CYS A 79 -8.05 16.36 -2.64
CA CYS A 79 -6.60 16.47 -2.71
C CYS A 79 -5.99 15.63 -3.84
N SER A 80 -6.47 14.40 -4.07
CA SER A 80 -5.91 13.51 -5.09
C SER A 80 -6.12 13.96 -6.53
N THR A 81 -7.01 14.92 -6.76
CA THR A 81 -7.27 15.50 -8.09
C THR A 81 -6.41 16.72 -8.38
N GLU A 82 -5.71 17.23 -7.37
CA GLU A 82 -4.87 18.41 -7.50
C GLU A 82 -3.53 18.07 -8.15
N PRO A 83 -3.00 18.94 -9.02
CA PRO A 83 -1.77 18.67 -9.77
C PRO A 83 -0.52 18.56 -8.86
N ASP A 84 -0.59 19.09 -7.63
CA ASP A 84 0.48 19.06 -6.64
C ASP A 84 0.28 17.98 -5.55
N PHE A 85 -0.71 17.09 -5.70
CA PHE A 85 -0.98 16.01 -4.74
C PHE A 85 0.25 15.15 -4.43
N LEU A 86 0.96 14.75 -5.49
CA LEU A 86 2.17 13.94 -5.46
C LEU A 86 3.26 14.61 -6.31
N LEU A 87 3.88 15.65 -5.79
CA LEU A 87 5.02 16.29 -6.45
C LEU A 87 6.18 15.30 -6.65
N PRO A 88 6.97 15.40 -7.73
CA PRO A 88 8.13 14.53 -7.97
C PRO A 88 9.12 14.49 -6.79
N GLY A 89 9.31 15.62 -6.10
CA GLY A 89 10.18 15.71 -4.92
C GLY A 89 9.73 14.86 -3.72
N THR A 90 8.50 14.38 -3.69
CA THR A 90 7.93 13.62 -2.56
C THR A 90 8.71 12.31 -2.34
N PRO A 91 9.22 12.02 -1.12
CA PRO A 91 9.85 10.74 -0.80
C PRO A 91 8.91 9.56 -1.13
N ILE A 92 9.46 8.45 -1.63
CA ILE A 92 8.65 7.30 -2.11
C ILE A 92 7.70 6.82 -1.01
N THR A 93 8.17 6.65 0.23
CA THR A 93 7.33 6.19 1.35
C THR A 93 6.21 7.15 1.71
N GLU A 94 6.44 8.48 1.69
CA GLU A 94 5.40 9.50 1.88
C GLU A 94 4.41 9.50 0.70
N ALA A 95 4.88 9.29 -0.53
CA ALA A 95 4.01 9.20 -1.70
C ALA A 95 3.09 7.97 -1.61
N ILE A 96 3.62 6.81 -1.20
CA ILE A 96 2.83 5.59 -0.96
C ILE A 96 1.85 5.81 0.20
N PHE A 97 2.27 6.48 1.27
CA PHE A 97 1.39 6.84 2.38
C PHE A 97 0.19 7.66 1.90
N ARG A 98 0.43 8.74 1.14
CA ARG A 98 -0.63 9.57 0.55
C ARG A 98 -1.51 8.80 -0.42
N LEU A 99 -0.94 7.93 -1.24
CA LEU A 99 -1.70 7.08 -2.18
C LEU A 99 -2.65 6.14 -1.42
N LEU A 100 -2.18 5.49 -0.36
CA LEU A 100 -3.01 4.65 0.51
C LEU A 100 -4.12 5.46 1.19
N LEU A 101 -3.82 6.67 1.69
CA LEU A 101 -4.82 7.56 2.30
C LEU A 101 -5.88 8.02 1.30
N ALA A 102 -5.48 8.41 0.08
CA ALA A 102 -6.41 8.74 -1.00
C ALA A 102 -7.25 7.53 -1.44
N ASN A 103 -6.75 6.31 -1.26
CA ASN A 103 -7.53 5.08 -1.44
C ASN A 103 -8.28 4.65 -0.15
N THR A 104 -8.51 5.56 0.80
CA THR A 104 -9.21 5.32 2.07
C THR A 104 -8.60 4.19 2.92
N ASN A 105 -7.28 4.03 2.82
CA ASN A 105 -6.48 2.97 3.44
C ASN A 105 -6.94 1.55 3.08
N ARG A 106 -7.56 1.35 1.91
CA ARG A 106 -7.81 0.01 1.36
C ARG A 106 -6.48 -0.61 0.94
N ALA A 107 -6.32 -1.90 1.24
CA ALA A 107 -5.06 -2.59 1.00
C ALA A 107 -4.76 -2.71 -0.50
N MET A 108 -3.60 -2.21 -0.92
CA MET A 108 -3.17 -2.16 -2.32
C MET A 108 -2.10 -3.20 -2.63
N THR A 109 -2.14 -3.80 -3.82
CA THR A 109 -1.02 -4.63 -4.32
C THR A 109 0.20 -3.77 -4.66
N LEU A 110 1.33 -4.43 -4.93
CA LEU A 110 2.54 -3.71 -5.33
C LEU A 110 2.36 -3.02 -6.68
N GLU A 111 1.73 -3.72 -7.62
CA GLU A 111 1.39 -3.19 -8.95
C GLU A 111 0.46 -1.97 -8.86
N GLU A 112 -0.59 -2.03 -8.03
CA GLU A 112 -1.50 -0.90 -7.81
C GLU A 112 -0.75 0.33 -7.27
N ILE A 113 0.20 0.13 -6.35
CA ILE A 113 1.02 1.21 -5.79
C ILE A 113 1.93 1.81 -6.86
N GLN A 114 2.67 0.98 -7.60
CA GLN A 114 3.61 1.44 -8.63
C GLN A 114 2.90 2.16 -9.76
N SER A 115 1.76 1.62 -10.21
CA SER A 115 0.92 2.25 -11.24
C SER A 115 0.40 3.61 -10.79
N GLY A 116 -0.06 3.72 -9.53
CA GLY A 116 -0.49 4.98 -8.94
C GLY A 116 0.62 6.03 -8.91
N LEU A 117 1.84 5.64 -8.50
CA LEU A 117 3.00 6.54 -8.48
C LEU A 117 3.45 6.94 -9.90
N ALA A 118 3.50 5.99 -10.84
CA ALA A 118 3.88 6.25 -12.22
C ALA A 118 2.90 7.19 -12.92
N SER A 119 1.59 7.00 -12.68
CA SER A 119 0.54 7.86 -13.20
C SER A 119 0.68 9.29 -12.65
N ALA A 120 0.87 9.43 -11.33
CA ALA A 120 1.04 10.73 -10.68
C ALA A 120 2.27 11.51 -11.17
N TRP A 121 3.33 10.82 -11.60
CA TRP A 121 4.56 11.44 -12.11
C TRP A 121 4.70 11.40 -13.63
N SER A 122 3.65 11.01 -14.35
CA SER A 122 3.69 10.80 -15.80
C SER A 122 4.10 12.05 -16.61
N SER A 123 3.86 13.25 -16.08
CA SER A 123 4.18 14.52 -16.73
C SER A 123 5.64 14.99 -16.52
N VAL A 124 6.43 14.28 -15.72
CA VAL A 124 7.80 14.67 -15.36
C VAL A 124 8.76 13.52 -15.64
N ILE A 125 9.91 13.81 -16.24
CA ILE A 125 10.99 12.82 -16.37
C ILE A 125 11.48 12.49 -14.97
N TYR A 126 11.06 11.35 -14.44
CA TYR A 126 11.33 10.93 -13.08
C TYR A 126 12.35 9.80 -13.02
N LEU A 127 13.39 9.98 -12.20
CA LEU A 127 14.54 9.07 -12.14
C LEU A 127 14.50 8.07 -10.97
N LYS A 128 13.44 8.04 -10.14
CA LYS A 128 13.45 7.12 -9.00
C LYS A 128 13.20 5.69 -9.45
N ASN A 129 13.91 4.78 -8.82
CA ASN A 129 13.73 3.36 -9.02
C ASN A 129 12.44 2.88 -8.33
N LEU A 130 11.42 2.59 -9.13
CA LEU A 130 10.15 2.02 -8.68
C LEU A 130 10.06 0.52 -8.92
N SER A 131 11.20 -0.19 -9.06
CA SER A 131 11.19 -1.64 -9.24
C SER A 131 10.52 -2.36 -8.06
N ASP A 132 9.92 -3.51 -8.34
CA ASP A 132 9.22 -4.33 -7.36
C ASP A 132 10.10 -4.61 -6.15
N GLU A 133 11.37 -4.98 -6.38
CA GLU A 133 12.33 -5.28 -5.33
C GLU A 133 12.53 -4.09 -4.38
N VAL A 134 12.67 -2.88 -4.91
CA VAL A 134 12.93 -1.67 -4.11
C VAL A 134 11.69 -1.31 -3.30
N VAL A 135 10.53 -1.18 -3.97
CA VAL A 135 9.30 -0.79 -3.29
C VAL A 135 8.91 -1.85 -2.24
N ARG A 136 8.98 -3.14 -2.58
CA ARG A 136 8.72 -4.23 -1.65
C ARG A 136 9.66 -4.20 -0.44
N ARG A 137 10.98 -4.02 -0.66
CA ARG A 137 11.94 -3.92 0.45
C ARG A 137 11.60 -2.76 1.38
N MET A 138 11.23 -1.60 0.83
CA MET A 138 10.84 -0.43 1.64
C MET A 138 9.59 -0.67 2.47
N LEU A 139 8.61 -1.42 1.94
CA LEU A 139 7.33 -1.68 2.62
C LEU A 139 7.36 -2.89 3.57
N ASP A 140 8.28 -3.84 3.34
CA ASP A 140 8.48 -5.00 4.20
C ASP A 140 9.34 -4.68 5.43
N GLN A 141 10.08 -3.58 5.40
CA GLN A 141 10.84 -3.06 6.53
C GLN A 141 9.99 -2.11 7.39
N ASP A 142 10.39 -1.93 8.65
CA ASP A 142 9.80 -0.90 9.50
C ASP A 142 10.01 0.48 8.86
N ASN A 143 8.91 1.22 8.73
CA ASN A 143 8.87 2.55 8.14
C ASN A 143 8.03 3.47 9.02
N ASP A 144 8.33 4.77 8.98
CA ASP A 144 7.69 5.77 9.84
C ASP A 144 6.18 5.93 9.61
N TYR A 145 5.66 5.38 8.52
CA TYR A 145 4.25 5.41 8.15
C TYR A 145 3.51 4.14 8.53
N PHE A 146 4.15 3.20 9.24
CA PHE A 146 3.54 1.92 9.66
C PHE A 146 2.81 1.20 8.52
N ILE A 147 3.31 1.36 7.29
CA ILE A 147 2.78 0.65 6.12
C ILE A 147 3.28 -0.78 6.24
N ARG A 148 2.35 -1.73 6.21
CA ARG A 148 2.63 -3.15 6.44
C ARG A 148 1.79 -4.01 5.53
N ARG A 149 2.18 -5.27 5.38
CA ARG A 149 1.35 -6.27 4.69
C ARG A 149 0.00 -6.41 5.39
N ALA A 150 -1.07 -6.34 4.62
CA ALA A 150 -2.42 -6.60 5.07
C ALA A 150 -2.59 -8.08 5.42
N VAL A 151 -3.21 -8.37 6.55
CA VAL A 151 -3.47 -9.75 6.97
C VAL A 151 -4.62 -10.31 6.13
N THR A 152 -4.31 -11.16 5.14
CA THR A 152 -5.31 -11.97 4.44
C THR A 152 -5.83 -13.04 5.40
N ARG A 153 -6.96 -12.77 6.07
CA ARG A 153 -7.69 -13.82 6.78
C ARG A 153 -8.26 -14.77 5.75
N ARG A 154 -7.59 -15.92 5.53
CA ARG A 154 -8.17 -17.05 4.79
C ARG A 154 -9.55 -17.33 5.39
N ARG A 155 -10.62 -17.12 4.61
CA ARG A 155 -11.96 -17.58 4.99
C ARG A 155 -11.87 -19.09 5.13
N ARG A 156 -11.86 -19.61 6.37
CA ARG A 156 -12.06 -21.04 6.60
C ARG A 156 -13.42 -21.39 6.03
N SER A 157 -13.44 -22.05 4.88
CA SER A 157 -14.63 -22.72 4.36
C SER A 157 -15.13 -23.63 5.47
N ARG A 158 -16.28 -23.29 6.07
CA ARG A 158 -17.04 -24.25 6.87
C ARG A 158 -17.48 -25.33 5.89
N ARG A 159 -16.73 -26.43 5.80
CA ARG A 159 -17.27 -27.68 5.29
C ARG A 159 -18.46 -28.02 6.18
N ALA A 160 -19.66 -27.83 5.65
CA ALA A 160 -20.87 -28.40 6.23
C ALA A 160 -20.72 -29.92 6.12
N SER A 161 -20.56 -30.57 7.26
CA SER A 161 -20.72 -32.02 7.37
C SER A 161 -22.22 -32.30 7.51
N SER A 162 -22.79 -32.97 6.51
CA SER A 162 -24.04 -33.71 6.60
C SER A 162 -23.85 -35.01 5.84
#